data_AF-A0A2V7SKK2-F1
#
_entry.id   AF-A0A2V7SKK2-F1
#
_cell.length_a   1.000
_cell.length_b   1.000
_cell.length_c   1.000
_cell.angle_alpha   90.00
_cell.angle_beta   90.00
_cell.angle_gamma   90.00
#
_symmetry.space_group_name_H-M   'P 1'
#
loop_
_entity.id
_entity.type
_entity.pdbx_description
1 polymer ?
#
loop_
_entity_poly.entity_id
_entity_poly.type
_entity_poly.pdbx_seq_one_letter_code
_entity_poly.pdbx_strand_id
1 'polypeptide(L)'
;MPTRLAPRRRALALLALAASSAKEGISRDRAMALLWPEVDTAGARNSLKQTVFAIRQALGAEVFDRASPNLRLNPREITVDLHHFEHALAAGAHEEAVGDYTGPFLDGFYLDLLEFDRWVERVRQRLDLGYARSLEILAVRARLRGEMSAAIHWYRRLVEHDPVSTSSVLGLMLTLAAAGEPLEALKYYLHHVTLLREEFDARPSPKIELAAERIRQELTYRPGGAMPSAPADESVDIADVPTPFSESPIVARRNSGPVRLPGRISGQTRLPGRMSGPTPLPGRNSGPFTLPTNPNGPTG
;
A
#
# COMPACT_ATOMS: atom_id res chain seq x y z
N MET A 1 -12.38 29.35 22.31
CA MET A 1 -13.60 29.58 21.49
C MET A 1 -13.55 28.74 20.19
N PRO A 2 -14.04 27.48 20.17
CA PRO A 2 -13.94 26.60 18.98
C PRO A 2 -15.26 26.43 18.18
N THR A 3 -16.31 27.21 18.47
CA THR A 3 -17.69 26.91 18.03
C THR A 3 -17.97 27.09 16.53
N ARG A 4 -17.22 27.92 15.79
CA ARG A 4 -17.45 28.08 14.33
C ARG A 4 -16.82 27.00 13.46
N LEU A 5 -15.86 26.23 13.99
CA LEU A 5 -15.17 25.16 13.26
C LEU A 5 -15.93 23.83 13.32
N ALA A 6 -16.70 23.58 14.39
CA ALA A 6 -17.43 22.33 14.59
C ALA A 6 -18.44 22.00 13.46
N PRO A 7 -19.25 22.95 12.94
CA PRO A 7 -20.15 22.67 11.82
C PRO A 7 -19.39 22.29 10.54
N ARG A 8 -18.24 22.94 10.28
CA ARG A 8 -17.40 22.65 9.12
C ARG A 8 -16.70 21.29 9.25
N ARG A 9 -16.25 20.92 10.44
CA ARG A 9 -15.66 19.59 10.69
C ARG A 9 -16.69 18.47 10.55
N ARG A 10 -17.91 18.64 11.09
CA ARG A 10 -18.99 17.66 10.90
C ARG A 10 -19.41 17.51 9.44
N ALA A 11 -19.36 18.59 8.66
CA ALA A 11 -19.57 18.51 7.21
C ALA A 11 -18.49 17.68 6.50
N LEU A 12 -17.21 17.88 6.83
CA LEU A 12 -16.11 17.07 6.29
C LEU A 12 -16.22 15.60 6.71
N ALA A 13 -16.58 15.33 7.97
CA ALA A 13 -16.81 13.97 8.44
C ALA A 13 -17.99 13.29 7.73
N LEU A 14 -19.07 14.03 7.44
CA LEU A 14 -20.17 13.50 6.65
C LEU A 14 -19.75 13.16 5.21
N LEU A 15 -18.93 14.00 4.59
CA LEU A 15 -18.34 13.70 3.28
C LEU A 15 -17.47 12.44 3.33
N ALA A 16 -16.62 12.31 4.35
CA ALA A 16 -15.76 11.15 4.53
C ALA A 16 -16.55 9.86 4.76
N LEU A 17 -17.64 9.93 5.54
CA LEU A 17 -18.57 8.83 5.75
C LEU A 17 -19.25 8.39 4.44
N ALA A 18 -19.68 9.37 3.62
CA ALA A 18 -20.27 9.11 2.32
C ALA A 18 -19.24 8.53 1.32
N ALA A 19 -18.01 9.03 1.35
CA ALA A 19 -16.88 8.55 0.53
C ALA A 19 -16.47 7.12 0.89
N SER A 20 -16.48 6.74 2.16
CA SER A 20 -16.09 5.38 2.59
C SER A 20 -17.16 4.31 2.33
N SER A 21 -18.37 4.70 1.92
CA SER A 21 -19.51 3.78 1.75
C SER A 21 -19.75 3.39 0.27
N ALA A 22 -18.78 3.67 -0.61
CA ALA A 22 -18.75 3.30 -2.02
C ALA A 22 -20.12 3.48 -2.73
N LYS A 23 -20.52 2.50 -3.57
CA LYS A 23 -21.71 2.59 -4.43
C LYS A 23 -23.05 2.63 -3.67
N GLU A 24 -23.09 2.18 -2.43
CA GLU A 24 -24.33 2.11 -1.64
C GLU A 24 -24.64 3.43 -0.92
N GLY A 25 -23.61 4.23 -0.63
CA GLY A 25 -23.72 5.44 0.17
C GLY A 25 -24.05 5.14 1.64
N ILE A 26 -23.98 6.15 2.50
CA ILE A 26 -24.31 6.00 3.92
C ILE A 26 -25.79 6.28 4.20
N SER A 27 -26.45 5.43 4.98
CA SER A 27 -27.83 5.70 5.40
C SER A 27 -27.87 6.93 6.33
N ARG A 28 -28.98 7.68 6.27
CA ARG A 28 -29.15 8.87 7.12
C ARG A 28 -29.11 8.52 8.60
N ASP A 29 -29.70 7.39 8.98
CA ASP A 29 -29.71 6.92 10.37
C ASP A 29 -28.30 6.59 10.88
N ARG A 30 -27.47 5.93 10.05
CA ARG A 30 -26.08 5.65 10.42
C ARG A 30 -25.25 6.93 10.52
N ALA A 31 -25.42 7.86 9.59
CA ALA A 31 -24.75 9.17 9.66
C ALA A 31 -25.16 9.93 10.93
N MET A 32 -26.44 9.88 11.32
CA MET A 32 -26.92 10.49 12.56
C MET A 32 -26.28 9.87 13.80
N ALA A 33 -26.27 8.54 13.88
CA ALA A 33 -25.69 7.82 15.01
C ALA A 33 -24.19 8.09 15.21
N LEU A 34 -23.44 8.31 14.13
CA LEU A 34 -22.00 8.54 14.20
C LEU A 34 -21.62 10.00 14.49
N LEU A 35 -22.39 10.97 14.00
CA LEU A 35 -22.02 12.40 14.06
C LEU A 35 -22.76 13.20 15.14
N TRP A 36 -23.92 12.71 15.59
CA TRP A 36 -24.76 13.34 16.60
C TRP A 36 -25.35 12.31 17.59
N PRO A 37 -24.52 11.49 18.26
CA PRO A 37 -25.00 10.53 19.26
C PRO A 37 -25.66 11.18 20.48
N GLU A 38 -25.37 12.45 20.76
CA GLU A 38 -25.75 13.17 21.98
C GLU A 38 -27.13 13.83 21.93
N VAL A 39 -27.75 13.93 20.76
CA VAL A 39 -29.05 14.59 20.58
C VAL A 39 -30.14 13.56 20.29
N ASP A 40 -31.38 13.96 20.55
CA ASP A 40 -32.54 13.16 20.21
C ASP A 40 -32.70 13.00 18.68
N THR A 41 -33.53 12.04 18.28
CA THR A 41 -33.74 11.72 16.86
C THR A 41 -34.20 12.93 16.04
N ALA A 42 -35.02 13.81 16.62
CA ALA A 42 -35.48 15.02 15.93
C ALA A 42 -34.34 16.03 15.72
N GLY A 43 -33.53 16.26 16.75
CA GLY A 43 -32.33 17.11 16.70
C GLY A 43 -31.28 16.60 15.73
N ALA A 44 -31.04 15.28 15.70
CA ALA A 44 -30.09 14.65 14.78
C ALA A 44 -30.52 14.83 13.33
N ARG A 45 -31.83 14.64 13.03
CA ARG A 45 -32.38 14.86 11.69
C ARG A 45 -32.24 16.30 11.22
N ASN A 46 -32.52 17.27 12.10
CA ASN A 46 -32.36 18.68 11.77
C ASN A 46 -30.89 19.04 11.52
N SER A 47 -29.99 18.55 12.37
CA SER A 47 -28.54 18.77 12.22
C SER A 47 -27.98 18.16 10.93
N LEU A 48 -28.41 16.95 10.59
CA LEU A 48 -28.07 16.31 9.33
C LEU A 48 -28.57 17.13 8.13
N LYS A 49 -29.84 17.58 8.16
CA LYS A 49 -30.42 18.40 7.09
C LYS A 49 -29.63 19.70 6.88
N GLN A 50 -29.28 20.40 7.95
CA GLN A 50 -28.48 21.63 7.89
C GLN A 50 -27.08 21.36 7.34
N THR A 51 -26.44 20.27 7.75
CA THR A 51 -25.09 19.89 7.29
C THR A 51 -25.09 19.54 5.80
N VAL A 52 -26.06 18.74 5.34
CA VAL A 52 -26.23 18.41 3.91
C VAL A 52 -26.50 19.68 3.10
N PHE A 53 -27.32 20.60 3.61
CA PHE A 53 -27.56 21.88 2.96
C PHE A 53 -26.29 22.71 2.83
N ALA A 54 -25.50 22.82 3.91
CA ALA A 54 -24.24 23.54 3.89
C ALA A 54 -23.23 22.95 2.88
N ILE A 55 -23.13 21.62 2.80
CA ILE A 55 -22.29 20.93 1.82
C ILE A 55 -22.75 21.25 0.39
N ARG A 56 -24.06 21.19 0.11
CA ARG A 56 -24.62 21.52 -1.21
C ARG A 56 -24.38 22.98 -1.61
N GLN A 57 -24.40 23.90 -0.65
CA GLN A 57 -24.05 25.31 -0.91
C GLN A 57 -22.57 25.49 -1.25
N ALA A 58 -21.68 24.70 -0.64
CA ALA A 58 -20.25 24.81 -0.84
C ALA A 58 -19.73 24.08 -2.10
N LEU A 59 -20.29 22.91 -2.41
CA LEU A 59 -19.79 21.99 -3.44
C LEU A 59 -20.76 21.79 -4.62
N GLY A 60 -21.96 22.38 -4.56
CA GLY A 60 -22.99 22.23 -5.58
C GLY A 60 -24.13 21.29 -5.18
N ALA A 61 -25.31 21.52 -5.76
CA ALA A 61 -26.53 20.80 -5.39
C ALA A 61 -26.49 19.30 -5.73
N GLU A 62 -25.71 18.92 -6.75
CA GLU A 62 -25.60 17.55 -7.27
C GLU A 62 -24.49 16.73 -6.60
N VAL A 63 -23.83 17.27 -5.56
CA VAL A 63 -22.77 16.58 -4.81
C VAL A 63 -23.21 15.25 -4.21
N PHE A 64 -24.48 15.18 -3.78
CA PHE A 64 -25.12 13.95 -3.35
C PHE A 64 -26.10 13.49 -4.42
N ASP A 65 -26.04 12.21 -4.75
CA ASP A 65 -26.95 11.61 -5.72
C ASP A 65 -28.41 11.68 -5.25
N ARG A 66 -29.25 12.37 -6.02
CA ARG A 66 -30.68 12.57 -5.72
C ARG A 66 -31.51 11.29 -5.88
N ALA A 67 -31.07 10.35 -6.71
CA ALA A 67 -31.77 9.10 -6.94
C ALA A 67 -31.52 8.08 -5.81
N SER A 68 -30.53 8.33 -4.95
CA SER A 68 -30.19 7.43 -3.85
C SER A 68 -31.01 7.74 -2.60
N PRO A 69 -31.60 6.72 -1.94
CA PRO A 69 -32.18 6.91 -0.61
C PRO A 69 -31.10 7.19 0.44
N ASN A 70 -29.84 6.81 0.16
CA ASN A 70 -28.68 7.05 1.03
C ASN A 70 -27.91 8.30 0.61
N LEU A 71 -27.10 8.83 1.53
CA LEU A 71 -26.14 9.89 1.22
C LEU A 71 -24.97 9.29 0.44
N ARG A 72 -25.09 9.29 -0.88
CA ARG A 72 -24.08 8.82 -1.82
C ARG A 72 -23.45 10.00 -2.54
N LEU A 73 -22.12 10.08 -2.57
CA LEU A 73 -21.43 11.08 -3.38
C LEU A 73 -21.65 10.80 -4.87
N ASN A 74 -21.91 11.84 -5.64
CA ASN A 74 -22.06 11.73 -7.07
C ASN A 74 -20.68 11.66 -7.74
N PRO A 75 -20.30 10.54 -8.37
CA PRO A 75 -18.97 10.36 -8.97
C PRO A 75 -18.73 11.28 -10.18
N ARG A 76 -19.76 11.93 -10.72
CA ARG A 76 -19.62 12.95 -11.78
C ARG A 76 -19.17 14.31 -11.26
N GLU A 77 -19.44 14.59 -9.98
CA GLU A 77 -19.16 15.89 -9.36
C GLU A 77 -17.93 15.83 -8.46
N ILE A 78 -17.68 14.68 -7.80
CA ILE A 78 -16.56 14.50 -6.88
C ILE A 78 -15.83 13.20 -7.19
N THR A 79 -14.51 13.31 -7.34
CA THR A 79 -13.58 12.18 -7.34
C THR A 79 -13.11 11.91 -5.92
N VAL A 80 -12.89 10.62 -5.61
CA VAL A 80 -12.46 10.16 -4.29
C VAL A 80 -11.32 9.17 -4.50
N ASP A 81 -10.15 9.48 -3.98
CA ASP A 81 -8.94 8.64 -3.99
C ASP A 81 -9.20 7.26 -3.37
N LEU A 82 -9.94 7.20 -2.26
CA LEU A 82 -10.35 5.96 -1.61
C LEU A 82 -11.09 5.02 -2.58
N HIS A 83 -11.95 5.54 -3.46
CA HIS A 83 -12.64 4.72 -4.45
C HIS A 83 -11.67 4.17 -5.51
N HIS A 84 -10.65 4.94 -5.89
CA HIS A 84 -9.63 4.51 -6.84
C HIS A 84 -8.79 3.38 -6.24
N PHE A 85 -8.32 3.59 -5.01
CA PHE A 85 -7.59 2.58 -4.23
C PHE A 85 -8.39 1.27 -4.08
N GLU A 86 -9.63 1.33 -3.61
CA GLU A 86 -10.47 0.14 -3.44
C GLU A 86 -10.79 -0.55 -4.77
N HIS A 87 -10.95 0.21 -5.86
CA HIS A 87 -11.13 -0.35 -7.20
C HIS A 87 -9.88 -1.06 -7.70
N ALA A 88 -8.70 -0.46 -7.54
CA ALA A 88 -7.41 -1.05 -7.92
C ALA A 88 -7.15 -2.35 -7.15
N LEU A 89 -7.47 -2.38 -5.85
CA LEU A 89 -7.42 -3.60 -5.04
C LEU A 89 -8.34 -4.70 -5.60
N ALA A 90 -9.59 -4.36 -5.91
CA ALA A 90 -10.57 -5.32 -6.44
C ALA A 90 -10.20 -5.84 -7.84
N ALA A 91 -9.53 -5.02 -8.65
CA ALA A 91 -9.03 -5.39 -9.98
C ALA A 91 -7.70 -6.16 -9.95
N GLY A 92 -7.03 -6.26 -8.80
CA GLY A 92 -5.69 -6.83 -8.68
C GLY A 92 -4.57 -5.96 -9.26
N ALA A 93 -4.86 -4.68 -9.52
CA ALA A 93 -3.93 -3.66 -9.98
C ALA A 93 -3.10 -3.13 -8.79
N HIS A 94 -2.28 -3.99 -8.21
CA HIS A 94 -1.58 -3.69 -6.94
C HIS A 94 -0.59 -2.53 -7.03
N GLU A 95 0.04 -2.28 -8.20
CA GLU A 95 0.94 -1.14 -8.38
C GLU A 95 0.17 0.19 -8.31
N GLU A 96 -1.00 0.26 -8.94
CA GLU A 96 -1.90 1.43 -8.86
C GLU A 96 -2.38 1.65 -7.43
N ALA A 97 -2.84 0.59 -6.75
CA ALA A 97 -3.27 0.67 -5.36
C ALA A 97 -2.16 1.21 -4.43
N VAL A 98 -0.93 0.73 -4.58
CA VAL A 98 0.20 1.20 -3.77
C VAL A 98 0.60 2.65 -4.12
N GLY A 99 0.33 3.11 -5.34
CA GLY A 99 0.52 4.49 -5.76
C GLY A 99 -0.52 5.46 -5.20
N ASP A 100 -1.78 5.02 -5.07
CA ASP A 100 -2.89 5.83 -4.55
C ASP A 100 -2.86 6.01 -3.03
N TYR A 101 -2.25 5.06 -2.30
CA TYR A 101 -2.12 5.14 -0.85
C TYR A 101 -0.97 6.07 -0.45
N THR A 102 -1.32 7.29 -0.03
CA THR A 102 -0.35 8.35 0.34
C THR A 102 -0.19 8.54 1.86
N GLY A 103 -1.04 7.92 2.66
CA GLY A 103 -0.99 8.00 4.12
C GLY A 103 -2.29 7.52 4.78
N PRO A 104 -2.38 7.60 6.11
CA PRO A 104 -3.55 7.13 6.85
C PRO A 104 -4.82 7.89 6.45
N PHE A 105 -5.94 7.17 6.37
CA PHE A 105 -7.23 7.78 6.09
C PHE A 105 -7.58 8.87 7.12
N LEU A 106 -7.96 10.07 6.64
CA LEU A 106 -8.25 11.22 7.49
C LEU A 106 -7.12 11.56 8.48
N ASP A 107 -5.86 11.43 8.05
CA ASP A 107 -4.72 11.80 8.90
C ASP A 107 -4.83 13.27 9.37
N GLY A 108 -4.52 13.49 10.66
CA GLY A 108 -4.66 14.81 11.30
C GLY A 108 -6.09 15.32 11.50
N PHE A 109 -7.13 14.56 11.13
CA PHE A 109 -8.53 14.96 11.34
C PHE A 109 -9.13 14.27 12.56
N TYR A 110 -9.64 15.08 13.50
CA TYR A 110 -10.22 14.61 14.75
C TYR A 110 -11.57 15.29 15.02
N LEU A 111 -12.52 14.47 15.45
CA LEU A 111 -13.78 14.87 16.05
C LEU A 111 -13.84 14.23 17.43
N ASP A 112 -14.16 14.99 18.47
CA ASP A 112 -14.30 14.47 19.85
C ASP A 112 -15.58 13.62 20.00
N LEU A 113 -15.70 12.55 19.20
CA LEU A 113 -16.85 11.67 19.06
C LEU A 113 -16.37 10.22 18.97
N LEU A 114 -16.50 9.49 20.08
CA LEU A 114 -15.99 8.13 20.23
C LEU A 114 -16.41 7.19 19.08
N GLU A 115 -17.68 7.24 18.66
CA GLU A 115 -18.18 6.33 17.63
C GLU A 115 -17.70 6.68 16.22
N PHE A 116 -17.41 7.96 15.98
CA PHE A 116 -16.74 8.38 14.76
C PHE A 116 -15.28 7.91 14.74
N ASP A 117 -14.54 8.08 15.84
CA ASP A 117 -13.13 7.66 15.94
C ASP A 117 -12.98 6.14 15.76
N ARG A 118 -13.85 5.35 16.41
CA ARG A 118 -13.90 3.88 16.21
C ARG A 118 -14.25 3.48 14.78
N TRP A 119 -15.02 4.30 14.08
CA TRP A 119 -15.31 4.06 12.67
C TRP A 119 -14.09 4.39 11.80
N VAL A 120 -13.43 5.53 12.02
CA VAL A 120 -12.19 5.92 11.31
C VAL A 120 -11.14 4.84 11.47
N GLU A 121 -10.93 4.35 12.68
CA GLU A 121 -9.93 3.32 12.98
C GLU A 121 -10.19 2.01 12.22
N ARG A 122 -11.45 1.57 12.14
CA ARG A 122 -11.81 0.39 11.33
C ARG A 122 -11.56 0.59 9.84
N VAL A 123 -11.76 1.81 9.34
CA VAL A 123 -11.46 2.14 7.93
C VAL A 123 -9.95 2.12 7.71
N ARG A 124 -9.17 2.75 8.57
CA ARG A 124 -7.69 2.73 8.52
C ARG A 124 -7.15 1.30 8.48
N GLN A 125 -7.51 0.48 9.48
CA GLN A 125 -7.09 -0.92 9.54
C GLN A 125 -7.41 -1.70 8.25
N ARG A 126 -8.60 -1.49 7.67
CA ARG A 126 -8.98 -2.14 6.41
C ARG A 126 -8.08 -1.72 5.25
N LEU A 127 -7.78 -0.43 5.13
CA LEU A 127 -6.96 0.11 4.05
C LEU A 127 -5.50 -0.27 4.21
N ASP A 128 -4.98 -0.23 5.44
CA ASP A 128 -3.62 -0.63 5.78
C ASP A 128 -3.38 -2.11 5.43
N LEU A 129 -4.33 -2.98 5.76
CA LEU A 129 -4.27 -4.40 5.36
C LEU A 129 -4.28 -4.58 3.83
N GLY A 130 -5.07 -3.79 3.11
CA GLY A 130 -5.13 -3.82 1.65
C GLY A 130 -3.83 -3.35 1.00
N TYR A 131 -3.23 -2.30 1.55
CA TYR A 131 -1.95 -1.74 1.10
C TYR A 131 -0.79 -2.70 1.38
N ALA A 132 -0.66 -3.18 2.63
CA ALA A 132 0.38 -4.14 3.03
C ALA A 132 0.32 -5.42 2.19
N ARG A 133 -0.87 -5.96 1.96
CA ARG A 133 -1.07 -7.13 1.09
C ARG A 133 -0.65 -6.86 -0.35
N SER A 134 -0.94 -5.66 -0.88
CA SER A 134 -0.54 -5.30 -2.24
C SER A 134 0.98 -5.21 -2.38
N LEU A 135 1.67 -4.61 -1.41
CA LEU A 135 3.13 -4.60 -1.37
C LEU A 135 3.71 -6.02 -1.31
N GLU A 136 3.17 -6.89 -0.47
CA GLU A 136 3.62 -8.29 -0.38
C GLU A 136 3.45 -9.04 -1.70
N ILE A 137 2.29 -8.88 -2.36
CA ILE A 137 2.02 -9.50 -3.66
C ILE A 137 3.01 -9.02 -4.72
N LEU A 138 3.27 -7.71 -4.77
CA LEU A 138 4.25 -7.13 -5.70
C LEU A 138 5.66 -7.67 -5.44
N ALA A 139 6.07 -7.74 -4.18
CA ALA A 139 7.37 -8.26 -3.78
C ALA A 139 7.53 -9.74 -4.19
N VAL A 140 6.53 -10.58 -3.91
CA VAL A 140 6.54 -12.00 -4.28
C VAL A 140 6.54 -12.18 -5.80
N ARG A 141 5.73 -11.42 -6.55
CA ARG A 141 5.70 -11.48 -8.02
C ARG A 141 7.04 -11.08 -8.63
N ALA A 142 7.66 -10.00 -8.15
CA ALA A 142 8.98 -9.57 -8.60
C ALA A 142 10.03 -10.66 -8.33
N ARG A 143 10.00 -11.27 -7.12
CA ARG A 143 10.91 -12.36 -6.77
C ARG A 143 10.75 -13.58 -7.67
N LEU A 144 9.50 -13.98 -7.97
CA LEU A 144 9.22 -15.11 -8.87
C LEU A 144 9.66 -14.85 -10.32
N ARG A 145 9.70 -13.59 -10.74
CA ARG A 145 10.24 -13.18 -12.05
C ARG A 145 11.77 -13.03 -12.06
N GLY A 146 12.44 -13.21 -10.91
CA GLY A 146 13.89 -12.99 -10.77
C GLY A 146 14.30 -11.52 -10.67
N GLU A 147 13.35 -10.60 -10.55
CA GLU A 147 13.58 -9.16 -10.45
C GLU A 147 13.94 -8.77 -9.01
N MET A 148 15.12 -9.19 -8.55
CA MET A 148 15.51 -9.09 -7.13
C MET A 148 15.48 -7.66 -6.60
N SER A 149 15.95 -6.67 -7.37
CA SER A 149 15.93 -5.27 -6.97
C SER A 149 14.51 -4.73 -6.76
N ALA A 150 13.56 -5.12 -7.62
CA ALA A 150 12.17 -4.73 -7.47
C ALA A 150 11.52 -5.43 -6.26
N ALA A 151 11.84 -6.71 -6.04
CA ALA A 151 11.37 -7.43 -4.86
C ALA A 151 11.87 -6.80 -3.55
N ILE A 152 13.15 -6.43 -3.48
CA ILE A 152 13.74 -5.71 -2.34
C ILE A 152 13.05 -4.36 -2.13
N HIS A 153 12.80 -3.60 -3.21
CA HIS A 153 12.09 -2.32 -3.13
C HIS A 153 10.71 -2.47 -2.46
N TRP A 154 9.91 -3.42 -2.91
CA TRP A 154 8.57 -3.65 -2.36
C TRP A 154 8.61 -4.17 -0.92
N TYR A 155 9.53 -5.09 -0.60
CA TYR A 155 9.69 -5.57 0.77
C TYR A 155 10.19 -4.49 1.72
N ARG A 156 11.06 -3.57 1.29
CA ARG A 156 11.48 -2.43 2.13
C ARG A 156 10.30 -1.53 2.46
N ARG A 157 9.49 -1.16 1.47
CA ARG A 157 8.25 -0.38 1.72
C ARG A 157 7.29 -1.10 2.67
N LEU A 158 7.22 -2.43 2.59
CA LEU A 158 6.37 -3.23 3.48
C LEU A 158 6.91 -3.25 4.92
N VAL A 159 8.22 -3.38 5.10
CA VAL A 159 8.86 -3.29 6.42
C VAL A 159 8.79 -1.88 7.00
N GLU A 160 8.89 -0.84 6.18
CA GLU A 160 8.68 0.55 6.62
C GLU A 160 7.24 0.80 7.09
N HIS A 161 6.26 0.18 6.43
CA HIS A 161 4.86 0.28 6.82
C HIS A 161 4.55 -0.52 8.09
N ASP A 162 5.10 -1.74 8.21
CA ASP A 162 4.91 -2.61 9.38
C ASP A 162 6.25 -3.24 9.83
N PRO A 163 7.04 -2.49 10.63
CA PRO A 163 8.38 -2.93 11.06
C PRO A 163 8.35 -4.12 12.03
N VAL A 164 7.23 -4.30 12.73
CA VAL A 164 7.01 -5.34 13.75
C VAL A 164 6.49 -6.64 13.14
N SER A 165 6.15 -6.64 11.84
CA SER A 165 5.75 -7.85 11.12
C SER A 165 6.94 -8.75 10.80
N THR A 166 7.01 -9.86 11.51
CA THR A 166 8.01 -10.91 11.26
C THR A 166 7.95 -11.45 9.84
N SER A 167 6.77 -11.57 9.22
CA SER A 167 6.66 -12.07 7.85
C SER A 167 7.25 -11.10 6.84
N SER A 168 7.02 -9.80 7.02
CA SER A 168 7.57 -8.74 6.15
C SER A 168 9.10 -8.73 6.23
N VAL A 169 9.65 -8.73 7.44
CA VAL A 169 11.10 -8.72 7.66
C VAL A 169 11.74 -10.01 7.14
N LEU A 170 11.15 -11.18 7.41
CA LEU A 170 11.64 -12.45 6.89
C LEU A 170 11.65 -12.49 5.35
N GLY A 171 10.59 -11.98 4.70
CA GLY A 171 10.52 -11.87 3.24
C GLY A 171 11.66 -11.01 2.67
N LEU A 172 11.92 -9.86 3.30
CA LEU A 172 13.04 -8.98 2.92
C LEU A 172 14.39 -9.67 3.12
N MET A 173 14.63 -10.28 4.28
CA MET A 173 15.87 -10.97 4.62
C MET A 173 16.22 -12.05 3.60
N LEU A 174 15.26 -12.93 3.28
CA LEU A 174 15.47 -14.02 2.34
C LEU A 174 15.75 -13.49 0.92
N THR A 175 15.10 -12.38 0.54
CA THR A 175 15.31 -11.76 -0.78
C THR A 175 16.68 -11.08 -0.86
N LEU A 176 17.12 -10.37 0.18
CA LEU A 176 18.45 -9.77 0.27
C LEU A 176 19.56 -10.84 0.23
N ALA A 177 19.40 -11.93 1.00
CA ALA A 177 20.36 -13.03 0.99
C ALA A 177 20.47 -13.67 -0.41
N ALA A 178 19.33 -13.91 -1.08
CA ALA A 178 19.32 -14.43 -2.45
C ALA A 178 19.92 -13.47 -3.48
N ALA A 179 19.84 -12.16 -3.24
CA ALA A 179 20.49 -11.13 -4.06
C ALA A 179 22.00 -10.97 -3.78
N GLY A 180 22.56 -11.72 -2.82
CA GLY A 180 23.97 -11.63 -2.46
C GLY A 180 24.29 -10.55 -1.43
N GLU A 181 23.29 -10.04 -0.71
CA GLU A 181 23.41 -9.04 0.37
C GLU A 181 23.10 -9.63 1.77
N PRO A 182 23.78 -10.70 2.21
CA PRO A 182 23.47 -11.37 3.48
C PRO A 182 23.72 -10.52 4.73
N LEU A 183 24.71 -9.63 4.71
CA LEU A 183 24.96 -8.72 5.84
C LEU A 183 23.83 -7.72 6.02
N GLU A 184 23.23 -7.24 4.91
CA GLU A 184 22.09 -6.33 4.97
C GLU A 184 20.85 -7.05 5.51
N ALA A 185 20.62 -8.30 5.09
CA ALA A 185 19.57 -9.14 5.68
C ALA A 185 19.70 -9.26 7.21
N LEU A 186 20.91 -9.50 7.71
CA LEU A 186 21.14 -9.62 9.16
C LEU A 186 20.94 -8.31 9.92
N LYS A 187 21.15 -7.15 9.30
CA LYS A 187 20.82 -5.85 9.92
C LYS A 187 19.32 -5.72 10.17
N TYR A 188 18.49 -6.05 9.18
CA TYR A 188 17.03 -6.02 9.32
C TYR A 188 16.54 -6.99 10.40
N TYR A 189 17.15 -8.18 10.50
CA TYR A 189 16.89 -9.10 11.61
C TYR A 189 17.17 -8.47 12.98
N LEU A 190 18.37 -7.92 13.17
CA LEU A 190 18.77 -7.34 14.44
C LEU A 190 17.87 -6.16 14.84
N HIS A 191 17.54 -5.30 13.88
CA HIS A 191 16.61 -4.20 14.11
C HIS A 191 15.23 -4.69 14.56
N HIS A 192 14.68 -5.71 13.89
CA HIS A 192 13.40 -6.31 14.26
C HIS A 192 13.41 -6.93 15.67
N VAL A 193 14.51 -7.60 16.05
CA VAL A 193 14.68 -8.14 17.42
C VAL A 193 14.69 -7.04 18.46
N THR A 194 15.42 -5.95 18.21
CA THR A 194 15.45 -4.79 19.11
C THR A 194 14.05 -4.19 19.25
N LEU A 195 13.36 -3.97 18.14
CA LEU A 195 12.02 -3.37 18.13
C LEU A 195 10.99 -4.21 18.91
N LEU A 196 10.94 -5.53 18.66
CA LEU A 196 10.02 -6.43 19.38
C LEU A 196 10.26 -6.43 20.90
N ARG A 197 11.52 -6.33 21.31
CA ARG A 197 11.88 -6.28 22.72
C ARG A 197 11.49 -4.95 23.36
N GLU A 198 11.77 -3.83 22.69
CA GLU A 198 11.53 -2.48 23.22
C GLU A 198 10.04 -2.15 23.29
N GLU A 199 9.25 -2.53 22.27
CA GLU A 199 7.84 -2.17 22.19
C GLU A 199 6.89 -3.20 22.83
N PHE A 200 7.27 -4.48 22.83
CA PHE A 200 6.36 -5.58 23.23
C PHE A 200 6.94 -6.53 24.28
N ASP A 201 8.19 -6.35 24.72
CA ASP A 201 8.94 -7.32 25.53
C ASP A 201 8.88 -8.75 24.94
N ALA A 202 8.79 -8.82 23.61
CA ALA A 202 8.59 -10.06 22.86
C ALA A 202 9.92 -10.57 22.28
N ARG A 203 9.98 -11.89 22.07
CA ARG A 203 11.10 -12.54 21.37
C ARG A 203 10.75 -12.75 19.89
N PRO A 204 11.75 -12.73 18.99
CA PRO A 204 11.52 -13.06 17.59
C PRO A 204 10.99 -14.49 17.43
N SER A 205 10.23 -14.73 16.37
CA SER A 205 9.73 -16.08 16.09
C SER A 205 10.86 -17.04 15.71
N PRO A 206 10.72 -18.35 15.95
CA PRO A 206 11.73 -19.34 15.54
C PRO A 206 12.04 -19.32 14.04
N LYS A 207 11.07 -18.93 13.19
CA LYS A 207 11.26 -18.90 11.73
C LYS A 207 12.31 -17.87 11.30
N ILE A 208 12.28 -16.68 11.91
CA ILE A 208 13.22 -15.61 11.55
C ILE A 208 14.60 -15.84 12.17
N GLU A 209 14.66 -16.45 13.36
CA GLU A 209 15.91 -16.90 13.98
C GLU A 209 16.63 -17.95 13.12
N LEU A 210 15.91 -18.98 12.65
CA LEU A 210 16.46 -20.01 11.77
C LEU A 210 16.98 -19.43 10.45
N ALA A 211 16.26 -18.47 9.87
CA ALA A 211 16.70 -17.80 8.65
C ALA A 211 17.98 -16.98 8.88
N ALA A 212 18.06 -16.24 9.98
CA ALA A 212 19.26 -15.49 10.34
C ALA A 212 20.47 -16.41 10.55
N GLU A 213 20.28 -17.53 11.25
CA GLU A 213 21.35 -18.50 11.49
C GLU A 213 21.87 -19.13 10.20
N ARG A 214 20.97 -19.53 9.30
CA ARG A 214 21.36 -20.04 7.98
C ARG A 214 22.19 -19.02 7.19
N ILE A 215 21.78 -17.75 7.18
CA ILE A 215 22.52 -16.67 6.49
C ILE A 215 23.93 -16.49 7.08
N ARG A 216 24.09 -16.59 8.40
CA ARG A 216 25.42 -16.53 9.07
C ARG A 216 26.32 -17.70 8.69
N GLN A 217 25.76 -18.91 8.61
CA GLN A 217 26.50 -20.10 8.21
C GLN A 217 26.99 -20.00 6.77
N GLU A 218 26.14 -19.53 5.85
CA GLU A 218 26.51 -19.31 4.44
C GLU A 218 27.63 -18.27 4.30
N LEU A 219 27.64 -17.23 5.14
CA LEU A 219 28.74 -16.26 5.22
C LEU A 219 30.06 -16.86 5.71
N THR A 220 29.99 -17.79 6.66
CA THR A 220 31.16 -18.45 7.25
C THR A 220 31.73 -19.51 6.31
N TYR A 221 30.85 -20.19 5.55
CA TYR A 221 31.20 -21.27 4.65
C TYR A 221 31.64 -20.82 3.25
N ARG A 222 31.52 -19.52 2.88
CA ARG A 222 32.00 -19.02 1.59
C ARG A 222 33.50 -19.29 1.47
N PRO A 223 33.95 -20.29 0.67
CA PRO A 223 35.36 -20.65 0.64
C PRO A 223 36.05 -19.60 -0.23
N GLY A 224 36.72 -18.66 0.44
CA GLY A 224 37.32 -17.47 -0.17
C GLY A 224 38.67 -17.10 0.44
N GLY A 225 39.47 -18.10 0.81
CA GLY A 225 40.92 -18.01 0.84
C GLY A 225 41.44 -19.03 -0.18
N ALA A 226 42.26 -18.59 -1.12
CA ALA A 226 42.76 -19.33 -2.28
C ALA A 226 43.02 -20.82 -2.03
N MET A 227 42.47 -21.69 -2.89
CA MET A 227 43.13 -22.97 -3.15
C MET A 227 44.41 -22.66 -3.93
N PRO A 228 45.61 -23.10 -3.48
CA PRO A 228 46.73 -23.23 -4.39
C PRO A 228 46.34 -24.23 -5.47
N SER A 229 46.52 -23.84 -6.74
CA SER A 229 46.45 -24.75 -7.87
C SER A 229 47.37 -25.94 -7.61
N ALA A 230 46.79 -27.10 -7.29
CA ALA A 230 47.50 -28.36 -7.43
C ALA A 230 47.65 -28.63 -8.94
N PRO A 231 48.84 -29.04 -9.41
CA PRO A 231 49.09 -29.24 -10.82
C PRO A 231 48.28 -30.43 -11.32
N ALA A 232 47.86 -30.34 -12.57
CA ALA A 232 47.35 -31.48 -13.33
C ALA A 232 48.49 -32.50 -13.49
N ASP A 233 48.34 -33.69 -12.91
CA ASP A 233 48.75 -34.92 -13.57
C ASP A 233 48.13 -36.16 -12.89
N GLU A 234 48.04 -37.23 -13.67
CA GLU A 234 47.66 -38.62 -13.35
C GLU A 234 46.18 -38.99 -13.47
N SER A 235 45.82 -39.24 -14.73
CA SER A 235 44.87 -40.24 -15.19
C SER A 235 44.98 -41.58 -14.44
N VAL A 236 43.86 -42.06 -13.90
CA VAL A 236 43.68 -43.48 -13.58
C VAL A 236 42.41 -43.97 -14.26
N ASP A 237 42.63 -44.78 -15.29
CA ASP A 237 41.66 -45.68 -15.91
C ASP A 237 41.18 -46.70 -14.88
N ILE A 238 39.86 -46.81 -14.68
CA ILE A 238 39.24 -48.03 -14.16
C ILE A 238 37.99 -48.31 -14.97
N ALA A 239 38.18 -49.08 -16.04
CA ALA A 239 37.17 -49.99 -16.56
C ALA A 239 37.17 -51.24 -15.69
N ASP A 240 36.12 -51.45 -14.89
CA ASP A 240 35.44 -52.74 -14.84
C ASP A 240 34.12 -52.63 -14.06
N VAL A 241 33.04 -53.10 -14.68
CA VAL A 241 31.70 -53.25 -14.12
C VAL A 241 31.47 -54.75 -13.90
N PRO A 242 30.82 -55.17 -12.81
CA PRO A 242 29.55 -55.86 -13.04
C PRO A 242 28.47 -55.54 -12.01
N THR A 243 27.37 -54.94 -12.48
CA THR A 243 25.99 -55.17 -11.99
C THR A 243 25.49 -56.52 -12.55
N PRO A 244 24.59 -57.29 -11.89
CA PRO A 244 23.21 -56.83 -11.67
C PRO A 244 22.49 -57.40 -10.44
N PHE A 245 21.45 -56.72 -9.94
CA PHE A 245 20.18 -57.39 -9.63
C PHE A 245 18.99 -56.44 -9.89
N SER A 246 18.07 -57.00 -10.66
CA SER A 246 16.78 -56.50 -11.11
C SER A 246 15.75 -56.61 -10.00
N GLU A 247 14.86 -55.63 -9.88
CA GLU A 247 13.40 -55.88 -9.92
C GLU A 247 12.63 -54.56 -10.10
N SER A 248 11.97 -54.45 -11.24
CA SER A 248 10.76 -53.64 -11.50
C SER A 248 9.58 -54.64 -11.60
N PRO A 249 8.28 -54.29 -11.73
CA PRO A 249 7.75 -53.02 -12.28
C PRO A 249 6.35 -52.55 -11.78
N ILE A 250 5.77 -51.58 -12.52
CA ILE A 250 4.34 -51.27 -12.75
C ILE A 250 3.72 -50.30 -11.70
N VAL A 251 3.24 -49.09 -12.02
CA VAL A 251 2.16 -48.73 -12.96
C VAL A 251 2.38 -47.32 -13.56
N ALA A 252 2.40 -47.25 -14.90
CA ALA A 252 2.10 -46.03 -15.64
C ALA A 252 0.68 -46.15 -16.23
N ARG A 253 -0.18 -45.16 -16.02
CA ARG A 253 -1.36 -44.93 -16.88
C ARG A 253 -1.31 -43.54 -17.48
N ARG A 254 -1.52 -43.53 -18.80
CA ARG A 254 -1.42 -42.43 -19.74
C ARG A 254 -2.65 -41.51 -19.71
N ASN A 255 -2.38 -40.24 -20.04
CA ASN A 255 -3.18 -39.24 -20.74
C ASN A 255 -4.55 -39.66 -21.32
N SER A 256 -5.55 -38.79 -21.18
CA SER A 256 -6.25 -38.11 -22.30
C SER A 256 -7.39 -37.18 -21.82
N GLY A 257 -7.40 -35.92 -22.29
CA GLY A 257 -8.53 -34.99 -22.12
C GLY A 257 -8.17 -33.54 -22.50
N PRO A 258 -8.97 -32.83 -23.32
CA PRO A 258 -8.47 -31.76 -24.19
C PRO A 258 -8.38 -30.38 -23.52
N VAL A 259 -7.32 -29.65 -23.86
CA VAL A 259 -7.17 -28.21 -23.60
C VAL A 259 -8.01 -27.43 -24.62
N ARG A 260 -9.03 -26.70 -24.15
CA ARG A 260 -9.78 -25.71 -24.94
C ARG A 260 -9.12 -24.34 -24.83
N LEU A 261 -8.77 -23.78 -25.99
CA LEU A 261 -8.34 -22.40 -26.18
C LEU A 261 -9.52 -21.42 -26.00
N PRO A 262 -9.33 -20.22 -25.44
CA PRO A 262 -10.34 -19.17 -25.46
C PRO A 262 -10.42 -18.50 -26.84
N GLY A 263 -11.65 -18.34 -27.31
CA GLY A 263 -12.00 -17.65 -28.54
C GLY A 263 -11.74 -16.14 -28.48
N ARG A 264 -11.37 -15.63 -29.65
CA ARG A 264 -11.04 -14.25 -30.00
C ARG A 264 -12.15 -13.69 -30.89
N ILE A 265 -12.78 -12.57 -30.54
CA ILE A 265 -13.48 -11.64 -31.45
C ILE A 265 -13.37 -10.25 -30.78
N SER A 266 -12.49 -9.35 -31.24
CA SER A 266 -12.71 -8.25 -32.22
C SER A 266 -13.82 -7.27 -31.78
N GLY A 267 -13.70 -5.95 -31.75
CA GLY A 267 -12.69 -4.94 -32.09
C GLY A 267 -13.09 -3.65 -31.33
N GLN A 268 -12.28 -2.59 -31.24
CA GLN A 268 -12.09 -1.64 -32.33
C GLN A 268 -10.78 -0.88 -32.17
N THR A 269 -10.07 -0.82 -33.29
CA THR A 269 -8.98 0.07 -33.66
C THR A 269 -9.42 1.54 -33.63
N ARG A 270 -8.62 2.43 -33.01
CA ARG A 270 -8.27 3.74 -33.60
C ARG A 270 -6.86 4.18 -33.14
N LEU A 271 -6.15 4.71 -34.13
CA LEU A 271 -4.72 5.05 -34.22
C LEU A 271 -4.29 6.29 -33.41
N PRO A 272 -2.97 6.50 -33.19
CA PRO A 272 -2.42 7.63 -32.46
C PRO A 272 -2.25 8.88 -33.35
N GLY A 273 -2.77 10.02 -32.88
CA GLY A 273 -2.57 11.33 -33.49
C GLY A 273 -1.55 12.14 -32.69
N ARG A 274 -0.32 12.20 -33.19
CA ARG A 274 0.78 13.07 -32.74
C ARG A 274 0.69 14.38 -33.53
N MET A 275 0.53 15.54 -32.90
CA MET A 275 0.92 16.83 -33.50
C MET A 275 1.37 17.85 -32.45
N SER A 276 2.49 18.48 -32.75
CA SER A 276 3.23 19.50 -32.01
C SER A 276 2.57 20.88 -32.01
N GLY A 277 2.68 21.58 -30.86
CA GLY A 277 2.86 23.05 -30.68
C GLY A 277 1.80 24.03 -31.23
N PRO A 278 1.90 25.35 -30.97
CA PRO A 278 2.91 26.08 -30.17
C PRO A 278 2.32 27.02 -29.08
N THR A 279 3.25 27.59 -28.31
CA THR A 279 3.20 28.66 -27.29
C THR A 279 2.28 29.86 -27.60
N PRO A 280 1.81 30.58 -26.56
CA PRO A 280 2.10 32.02 -26.51
C PRO A 280 2.40 32.59 -25.10
N LEU A 281 3.48 33.39 -25.02
CA LEU A 281 3.61 34.59 -24.17
C LEU A 281 2.98 35.75 -24.97
N PRO A 282 2.46 36.88 -24.38
CA PRO A 282 3.20 37.72 -23.43
C PRO A 282 2.36 38.46 -22.36
N GLY A 283 3.03 39.13 -21.41
CA GLY A 283 2.38 40.06 -20.48
C GLY A 283 3.32 40.71 -19.47
N ARG A 284 4.07 41.73 -19.92
CA ARG A 284 4.85 42.68 -19.11
C ARG A 284 3.95 43.46 -18.12
N ASN A 285 4.37 43.55 -16.86
CA ASN A 285 4.12 44.68 -15.95
C ASN A 285 5.19 44.59 -14.84
N SER A 286 6.28 45.37 -14.77
CA SER A 286 6.45 46.84 -14.72
C SER A 286 5.98 47.50 -13.40
N GLY A 287 6.60 47.10 -12.28
CA GLY A 287 6.99 47.97 -11.16
C GLY A 287 5.97 48.28 -10.03
N PRO A 288 6.38 48.93 -8.92
CA PRO A 288 7.75 49.18 -8.47
C PRO A 288 8.08 48.62 -7.08
N PHE A 289 9.38 48.52 -6.89
CA PHE A 289 10.20 48.21 -5.73
C PHE A 289 9.90 49.12 -4.52
N THR A 290 9.73 48.54 -3.32
CA THR A 290 9.84 49.27 -2.04
C THR A 290 10.81 48.52 -1.13
N LEU A 291 11.86 49.23 -0.72
CA LEU A 291 12.88 48.78 0.23
C LEU A 291 12.38 48.96 1.68
N PRO A 292 12.92 48.19 2.65
CA PRO A 292 12.46 48.21 4.03
C PRO A 292 13.14 49.32 4.85
N THR A 293 12.35 50.10 5.59
CA THR A 293 12.85 51.00 6.64
C THR A 293 12.86 50.27 7.98
N ASN A 294 14.06 50.04 8.50
CA ASN A 294 14.34 49.68 9.89
C ASN A 294 14.78 50.95 10.64
N PRO A 295 14.19 51.32 11.79
CA PRO A 295 14.77 52.33 12.66
C PRO A 295 15.14 51.73 14.02
N ASN A 296 16.44 51.61 14.28
CA ASN A 296 16.97 51.54 15.64
C ASN A 296 18.23 52.41 15.79
N GLY A 297 18.00 53.62 16.35
CA GLY A 297 18.89 54.41 17.22
C GLY A 297 20.06 55.20 16.62
N PRO A 298 20.74 56.08 17.39
CA PRO A 298 20.35 56.73 18.65
C PRO A 298 20.71 58.26 18.71
N THR A 299 20.61 58.85 19.90
CA THR A 299 21.21 60.12 20.41
C THR A 299 20.55 61.47 20.08
N GLY A 300 20.27 62.23 21.16
CA GLY A 300 19.79 63.61 21.17
C GLY A 300 18.83 63.87 22.31
#